data_AF-A0A0G4MYI7-F1
#
_entry.id   AF-A0A0G4MYI7-F1
#
_cell.length_a   1.000
_cell.length_b   1.000
_cell.length_c   1.000
_cell.angle_alpha   90.00
_cell.angle_beta   90.00
_cell.angle_gamma   90.00
#
_symmetry.space_group_name_H-M   'P 1'
#
loop_
_entity.id
_entity.type
_entity.pdbx_description
1 polymer ?
#
loop_
_entity_poly.entity_id
_entity_poly.type
_entity_poly.pdbx_seq_one_letter_code
_entity_poly.pdbx_strand_id
1 'polypeptide(L)'
;MESTLDDTTLSTISLLEARLRRVEHILYGQGDAPAISRPEPAASSLESLERRFYVLLGNIKVYGELMKIHKTQPTLFHPPSTDQPPIDLSPEAIRATVIAAAASFPATASSLTSVSDCPIPDPSQSASLAALIPRMRGIEATQLAQEVEMAELRMRSEAVISSWYEHGVLSASRFAADVEGQVEKVERQTPRDGINIILLSRTSMAMFMPEAMSPAPTI
;
A
#
# COMPACT_ATOMS: atom_id res chain seq x y z
N MET A 1 56.60 21.83 27.79
CA MET A 1 56.51 20.97 26.58
C MET A 1 56.29 19.50 26.93
N GLU A 2 56.44 19.08 28.18
CA GLU A 2 56.22 17.68 28.61
C GLU A 2 54.72 17.33 28.71
N SER A 3 53.90 18.24 29.24
CA SER A 3 52.45 18.03 29.39
C SER A 3 51.71 17.73 28.08
N THR A 4 52.12 18.33 26.95
CA THR A 4 51.49 18.07 25.64
C THR A 4 51.79 16.66 25.12
N LEU A 5 52.96 16.11 25.47
CA LEU A 5 53.31 14.73 25.11
C LEU A 5 52.56 13.74 26.00
N ASP A 6 52.46 14.03 27.29
CA ASP A 6 51.68 13.24 28.24
C ASP A 6 50.19 13.22 27.85
N ASP A 7 49.64 14.36 27.43
CA ASP A 7 48.25 14.45 26.95
C ASP A 7 48.01 13.66 25.65
N THR A 8 48.97 13.70 24.70
CA THR A 8 48.85 12.92 23.45
C THR A 8 49.02 11.42 23.68
N THR A 9 49.90 11.01 24.59
CA THR A 9 50.04 9.58 24.96
C THR A 9 48.79 9.05 25.65
N LEU A 10 48.21 9.79 26.60
CA LEU A 10 46.93 9.43 27.22
C LEU A 10 45.78 9.42 26.20
N SER A 11 45.75 10.35 25.25
CA SER A 11 44.75 10.38 24.18
C SER A 11 44.86 9.19 23.21
N THR A 12 46.08 8.76 22.88
CA THR A 12 46.27 7.58 22.00
C THR A 12 45.92 6.27 22.72
N ILE A 13 46.26 6.15 24.01
CA ILE A 13 45.89 5.00 24.82
C ILE A 13 44.38 4.89 24.99
N SER A 14 43.68 6.00 25.28
CA SER A 14 42.21 5.99 25.38
C SER A 14 41.54 5.66 24.04
N LEU A 15 42.09 6.08 22.91
CA LEU A 15 41.61 5.68 21.58
C LEU A 15 41.80 4.18 21.33
N LEU A 16 42.95 3.61 21.71
CA LEU A 16 43.20 2.17 21.62
C LEU A 16 42.25 1.38 22.49
N GLU A 17 42.00 1.85 23.71
CA GLU A 17 41.05 1.22 24.63
C GLU A 17 39.62 1.24 24.07
N ALA A 18 39.17 2.39 23.56
CA ALA A 18 37.86 2.52 22.93
C ALA A 18 37.71 1.57 21.72
N ARG A 19 38.77 1.39 20.94
CA ARG A 19 38.79 0.45 19.81
C ARG A 19 38.73 -1.00 20.28
N LEU A 20 39.50 -1.38 21.30
CA LEU A 20 39.47 -2.73 21.88
C LEU A 20 38.08 -3.06 22.43
N ARG A 21 37.46 -2.12 23.15
CA ARG A 21 36.08 -2.25 23.66
C ARG A 21 35.06 -2.45 22.55
N ARG A 22 35.21 -1.77 21.42
CA ARG A 22 34.33 -1.95 20.25
C ARG A 22 34.47 -3.36 19.67
N VAL A 23 35.69 -3.90 19.59
CA VAL A 23 35.94 -5.27 19.12
C VAL A 23 35.37 -6.29 20.10
N GLU A 24 35.56 -6.06 21.41
CA GLU A 24 34.99 -6.90 22.48
C GLU A 24 33.45 -6.92 22.42
N HIS A 25 32.82 -5.76 22.21
CA HIS A 25 31.37 -5.64 22.04
C HIS A 25 30.84 -6.40 20.83
N ILE A 26 31.57 -6.40 19.72
CA ILE A 26 31.20 -7.15 18.51
C ILE A 26 31.35 -8.67 18.74
N LEU A 27 32.34 -9.09 19.52
CA LEU A 27 32.66 -10.51 19.73
C LEU A 27 31.82 -11.18 20.80
N TYR A 28 31.51 -10.47 21.89
CA TYR A 28 30.81 -11.02 23.05
C TYR A 28 29.41 -10.42 23.26
N GLY A 29 28.99 -9.41 22.46
CA GLY A 29 27.74 -8.68 22.67
C GLY A 29 27.86 -7.63 23.78
N GLN A 30 26.75 -7.17 24.38
CA GLN A 30 26.79 -6.30 25.57
C GLN A 30 27.45 -7.02 26.75
N GLY A 31 28.79 -6.96 26.82
CA GLY A 31 29.56 -7.26 28.02
C GLY A 31 29.43 -6.10 29.01
N ASP A 32 29.34 -6.44 30.30
CA ASP A 32 29.19 -5.50 31.41
C ASP A 32 30.15 -4.33 31.28
N ALA A 33 29.62 -3.11 31.29
CA ALA A 33 30.43 -1.90 31.34
C ALA A 33 31.14 -1.85 32.71
N PRO A 34 32.49 -1.92 32.77
CA PRO A 34 33.16 -1.58 34.02
C PRO A 34 33.02 -0.09 34.25
N ALA A 35 32.76 0.27 35.51
CA ALA A 35 32.67 1.64 35.99
C ALA A 35 33.90 2.45 35.54
N ILE A 36 33.65 3.71 35.19
CA ILE A 36 34.64 4.73 34.79
C ILE A 36 35.85 4.64 35.73
N SER A 37 36.94 4.02 35.25
CA SER A 37 38.17 3.86 36.02
C SER A 37 38.99 5.15 35.95
N ARG A 38 39.44 5.61 37.12
CA ARG A 38 40.31 6.76 37.36
C ARG A 38 41.57 6.69 36.46
N PRO A 39 42.17 7.82 36.04
CA PRO A 39 43.36 7.82 35.21
C PRO A 39 44.52 7.11 35.92
N GLU A 40 44.81 5.91 35.48
CA GLU A 40 46.01 5.14 35.79
C GLU A 40 47.21 5.74 35.02
N PRO A 41 48.44 5.63 35.55
CA PRO A 41 49.63 6.06 34.81
C PRO A 41 49.72 5.34 33.46
N ALA A 42 50.18 6.05 32.42
CA ALA A 42 50.13 5.59 31.02
C ALA A 42 50.76 4.19 30.80
N ALA A 43 51.83 3.87 31.54
CA ALA A 43 52.50 2.57 31.47
C ALA A 43 51.64 1.41 32.00
N SER A 44 50.95 1.58 33.14
CA SER A 44 50.09 0.52 33.69
C SER A 44 48.82 0.33 32.86
N SER A 45 48.29 1.42 32.30
CA SER A 45 47.16 1.37 31.36
C SER A 45 47.50 0.57 30.10
N LEU A 46 48.70 0.74 29.55
CA LEU A 46 49.15 0.01 28.36
C LEU A 46 49.34 -1.49 28.65
N GLU A 47 50.00 -1.83 29.76
CA GLU A 47 50.18 -3.23 30.18
C GLU A 47 48.84 -3.93 30.39
N SER A 48 47.86 -3.24 30.99
CA SER A 48 46.50 -3.78 31.16
C SER A 48 45.78 -4.04 29.83
N LEU A 49 45.97 -3.14 28.85
CA LEU A 49 45.39 -3.25 27.51
C LEU A 49 46.03 -4.40 26.72
N GLU A 50 47.35 -4.52 26.81
CA GLU A 50 48.12 -5.62 26.20
C GLU A 50 47.67 -6.98 26.78
N ARG A 51 47.53 -7.08 28.11
CA ARG A 51 47.02 -8.29 28.76
C ARG A 51 45.62 -8.64 28.28
N ARG A 52 44.69 -7.68 28.19
CA ARG A 52 43.33 -7.89 27.66
C ARG A 52 43.34 -8.33 26.20
N PHE A 53 44.21 -7.76 25.38
CA PHE A 53 44.36 -8.14 23.98
C PHE A 53 44.92 -9.56 23.81
N TYR A 54 45.88 -9.98 24.63
CA TYR A 54 46.38 -11.36 24.61
C TYR A 54 45.32 -12.37 25.07
N VAL A 55 44.50 -12.03 26.07
CA VAL A 55 43.36 -12.87 26.47
C VAL A 55 42.37 -13.02 25.32
N LEU A 56 42.08 -11.93 24.59
CA LEU A 56 41.20 -11.97 23.42
C LEU A 56 41.76 -12.86 22.30
N LEU A 57 43.06 -12.73 22.00
CA LEU A 57 43.76 -13.56 21.04
C LEU A 57 43.78 -15.05 21.44
N GLY A 58 43.91 -15.33 22.73
CA GLY A 58 43.91 -16.70 23.28
C GLY A 58 42.53 -17.36 23.27
N ASN A 59 41.46 -16.60 23.51
CA ASN A 59 40.11 -17.10 23.58
C ASN A 59 39.53 -17.48 22.20
N ILE A 60 40.01 -16.86 21.12
CA ILE A 60 39.44 -17.02 19.77
C ILE A 60 40.53 -17.39 18.75
N LYS A 61 40.55 -18.67 18.37
CA LYS A 61 41.54 -19.26 17.44
C LYS A 61 41.64 -18.53 16.09
N VAL A 62 40.53 -17.96 15.61
CA VAL A 62 40.46 -17.24 14.32
C VAL A 62 41.38 -16.02 14.29
N TYR A 63 41.53 -15.29 15.40
CA TYR A 63 42.42 -14.13 15.45
C TYR A 63 43.90 -14.51 15.44
N GLY A 64 44.25 -15.65 16.03
CA GLY A 64 45.60 -16.21 15.93
C GLY A 64 45.97 -16.51 14.47
N GLU A 65 45.05 -17.08 13.70
CA GLU A 65 45.24 -17.31 12.26
C GLU A 65 45.24 -16.01 11.45
N LEU A 66 44.33 -15.07 11.73
CA LEU A 66 44.34 -13.74 11.10
C LEU A 66 45.66 -13.00 11.33
N MET A 67 46.23 -13.09 12.53
CA MET A 67 47.52 -12.47 12.83
C MET A 67 48.67 -13.16 12.09
N LYS A 68 48.60 -14.47 11.88
CA LYS A 68 49.54 -15.18 11.01
C LYS A 68 49.40 -14.73 9.56
N ILE A 69 48.17 -14.65 9.04
CA ILE A 69 47.86 -14.22 7.67
C ILE A 69 48.32 -12.77 7.45
N HIS A 70 48.06 -11.88 8.40
CA HIS A 70 48.52 -10.49 8.35
C HIS A 70 50.05 -10.40 8.32
N LYS A 71 50.76 -11.25 9.08
CA LYS A 71 52.23 -11.31 9.06
C LYS A 71 52.77 -11.89 7.75
N THR A 72 52.12 -12.89 7.17
CA THR A 72 52.56 -13.52 5.91
C THR A 72 52.22 -12.70 4.69
N GLN A 73 51.11 -11.97 4.72
CA GLN A 73 50.54 -11.24 3.58
C GLN A 73 50.00 -9.89 4.04
N PRO A 74 50.88 -8.92 4.35
CA PRO A 74 50.45 -7.58 4.73
C PRO A 74 49.70 -6.88 3.60
N THR A 75 49.97 -7.24 2.33
CA THR A 75 49.37 -6.63 1.14
C THR A 75 47.86 -6.89 1.00
N LEU A 76 47.31 -7.92 1.66
CA LEU A 76 45.87 -8.21 1.61
C LEU A 76 45.01 -7.23 2.42
N PHE A 77 45.62 -6.57 3.41
CA PHE A 77 44.91 -5.68 4.35
C PHE A 77 45.23 -4.21 4.12
N HIS A 78 46.16 -3.90 3.22
CA HIS A 78 46.39 -2.52 2.79
C HIS A 78 45.40 -2.20 1.67
N PRO A 79 44.58 -1.14 1.82
CA PRO A 79 43.78 -0.67 0.70
C PRO A 79 44.72 -0.30 -0.46
N PRO A 80 44.40 -0.68 -1.70
CA PRO A 80 45.20 -0.28 -2.85
C PRO A 80 45.30 1.25 -2.87
N SER A 81 46.47 1.77 -3.23
CA SER A 81 46.72 3.20 -3.38
C SER A 81 45.67 3.82 -4.30
N THR A 82 45.02 4.90 -3.87
CA THR A 82 43.93 5.61 -4.58
C THR A 82 44.28 6.03 -6.02
N ASP A 83 45.56 6.07 -6.37
CA ASP A 83 46.04 6.45 -7.70
C ASP A 83 45.95 5.33 -8.74
N GLN A 84 45.80 4.07 -8.32
CA GLN A 84 45.80 2.94 -9.24
C GLN A 84 44.53 2.11 -9.07
N PRO A 85 43.68 1.99 -10.11
CA PRO A 85 42.51 1.13 -10.03
C PRO A 85 42.97 -0.30 -9.72
N PRO A 86 42.28 -1.02 -8.82
CA PRO A 86 42.62 -2.41 -8.50
C PRO A 86 42.29 -3.27 -9.73
N ILE A 87 43.26 -3.43 -10.61
CA ILE A 87 43.15 -4.28 -11.79
C ILE A 87 43.77 -5.62 -11.41
N ASP A 88 42.96 -6.48 -10.79
CA ASP A 88 43.31 -7.90 -10.57
C ASP A 88 43.13 -8.73 -11.86
N LEU A 89 42.76 -8.09 -12.97
CA LEU A 89 42.48 -8.71 -14.25
C LEU A 89 43.70 -8.64 -15.17
N SER A 90 44.00 -9.73 -15.87
CA SER A 90 45.04 -9.72 -16.91
C SER A 90 44.69 -8.71 -18.01
N PRO A 91 45.68 -8.09 -18.68
CA PRO A 91 45.42 -7.11 -19.74
C PRO A 91 44.60 -7.69 -20.90
N GLU A 92 44.63 -9.01 -21.09
CA GLU A 92 43.80 -9.74 -22.05
C GLU A 92 42.33 -9.80 -21.62
N ALA A 93 42.06 -10.08 -20.34
CA ALA A 93 40.71 -10.09 -19.80
C ALA A 93 40.04 -8.70 -19.89
N ILE A 94 40.81 -7.63 -19.68
CA ILE A 94 40.31 -6.25 -19.84
C ILE A 94 39.92 -5.96 -21.28
N ARG A 95 40.72 -6.43 -22.26
CA ARG A 95 40.37 -6.26 -23.68
C ARG A 95 39.12 -7.04 -24.05
N ALA A 96 39.00 -8.27 -23.55
CA ALA A 96 37.82 -9.10 -23.78
C ALA A 96 36.54 -8.45 -23.20
N THR A 97 36.60 -7.88 -21.99
CA THR A 97 35.46 -7.19 -21.39
C THR A 97 35.09 -5.93 -22.15
N VAL A 98 36.08 -5.13 -22.58
CA VAL A 98 35.83 -3.92 -23.39
C VAL A 98 35.21 -4.28 -24.74
N ILE A 99 35.69 -5.31 -25.43
CA ILE A 99 35.12 -5.76 -26.72
C ILE A 99 33.70 -6.29 -26.51
N ALA A 100 33.46 -7.07 -25.45
CA ALA A 100 32.13 -7.57 -25.12
C ALA A 100 31.14 -6.43 -24.80
N ALA A 101 31.60 -5.39 -24.10
CA ALA A 101 30.79 -4.24 -23.74
C ALA A 101 30.67 -3.20 -24.88
N ALA A 102 31.52 -3.25 -25.91
CA ALA A 102 31.64 -2.22 -26.94
C ALA A 102 30.30 -1.89 -27.62
N ALA A 103 29.49 -2.90 -27.94
CA ALA A 103 28.20 -2.72 -28.59
C ALA A 103 27.12 -2.10 -27.68
N SER A 104 27.28 -2.18 -26.35
CA SER A 104 26.32 -1.63 -25.38
C SER A 104 26.47 -0.12 -25.20
N PHE A 105 27.66 0.45 -25.43
CA PHE A 105 27.89 1.89 -25.30
C PHE A 105 27.10 2.75 -26.30
N PRO A 106 27.09 2.47 -27.62
CA PRO A 106 26.29 3.26 -28.55
C PRO A 106 24.78 3.07 -28.32
N ALA A 107 24.35 1.86 -27.92
CA ALA A 107 22.96 1.58 -27.60
C ALA A 107 22.48 2.38 -26.38
N THR A 108 23.26 2.39 -25.29
CA THR A 108 22.95 3.17 -24.08
C THR A 108 23.05 4.67 -24.32
N ALA A 109 24.03 5.14 -25.10
CA ALA A 109 24.11 6.54 -25.49
C ALA A 109 22.89 6.98 -26.30
N SER A 110 22.44 6.17 -27.26
CA SER A 110 21.22 6.45 -28.04
C SER A 110 19.97 6.46 -27.16
N SER A 111 19.84 5.54 -26.20
CA SER A 111 18.75 5.56 -25.23
C SER A 111 18.79 6.81 -24.33
N LEU A 112 19.95 7.23 -23.86
CA LEU A 112 20.09 8.44 -23.03
C LEU A 112 19.79 9.72 -23.82
N THR A 113 20.21 9.81 -25.08
CA THR A 113 19.82 10.90 -25.98
C THR A 113 18.30 10.91 -26.17
N SER A 114 17.69 9.76 -26.44
CA SER A 114 16.24 9.66 -26.60
C SER A 114 15.47 10.06 -25.34
N VAL A 115 16.00 9.80 -24.15
CA VAL A 115 15.40 10.23 -22.87
C VAL A 115 15.59 11.73 -22.66
N SER A 116 16.75 12.27 -23.04
CA SER A 116 17.06 13.70 -22.92
C SER A 116 16.23 14.56 -23.88
N ASP A 117 15.85 14.00 -25.04
CA ASP A 117 14.98 14.66 -26.02
C ASP A 117 13.50 14.68 -25.60
N CYS A 118 13.12 14.02 -24.50
CA CYS A 118 11.77 14.09 -23.97
C CYS A 118 11.58 15.41 -23.21
N PRO A 119 10.69 16.31 -23.67
CA PRO A 119 10.40 17.53 -22.92
C PRO A 119 9.77 17.15 -21.58
N ILE A 120 10.45 17.48 -20.48
CA ILE A 120 9.92 17.31 -19.13
C ILE A 120 8.64 18.17 -19.07
N PRO A 121 7.45 17.59 -18.81
CA PRO A 121 6.21 18.35 -18.76
C PRO A 121 6.30 19.40 -17.66
N ASP A 122 5.69 20.57 -17.90
CA ASP A 122 5.70 21.68 -16.94
C ASP A 122 5.17 21.19 -15.58
N PRO A 123 5.96 21.32 -14.49
CA PRO A 123 5.53 20.90 -13.16
C PRO A 123 4.26 21.60 -12.70
N SER A 124 3.93 22.79 -13.25
CA SER A 124 2.68 23.49 -12.96
C SER A 124 1.44 22.69 -13.38
N GLN A 125 1.50 22.01 -14.54
CA GLN A 125 0.41 21.20 -15.05
C GLN A 125 0.23 19.94 -14.20
N SER A 126 1.34 19.29 -13.85
CA SER A 126 1.31 18.10 -12.96
C SER A 126 0.77 18.45 -11.57
N ALA A 127 1.16 19.61 -11.02
CA ALA A 127 0.62 20.10 -9.74
C ALA A 127 -0.88 20.41 -9.82
N SER A 128 -1.36 21.00 -10.93
CA SER A 128 -2.80 21.25 -11.12
C SER A 128 -3.62 19.97 -11.22
N LEU A 129 -3.10 18.92 -11.85
CA LEU A 129 -3.74 17.59 -11.87
C LEU A 129 -3.78 16.97 -10.48
N ALA A 130 -2.69 17.05 -9.72
CA ALA A 130 -2.65 16.56 -8.34
C ALA A 130 -3.64 17.30 -7.43
N ALA A 131 -3.83 18.60 -7.64
CA ALA A 131 -4.78 19.42 -6.90
C ALA A 131 -6.26 19.04 -7.15
N LEU A 132 -6.58 18.32 -8.25
CA LEU A 132 -7.93 17.85 -8.54
C LEU A 132 -8.30 16.55 -7.79
N ILE A 133 -7.31 15.80 -7.29
CA ILE A 133 -7.53 14.51 -6.61
C ILE A 133 -8.50 14.63 -5.42
N PRO A 134 -8.38 15.61 -4.51
CA PRO A 134 -9.32 15.75 -3.40
C PRO A 134 -10.75 16.03 -3.87
N ARG A 135 -10.93 16.78 -4.96
CA ARG A 135 -12.26 17.05 -5.53
C ARG A 135 -12.89 15.79 -6.10
N MET A 136 -12.12 14.95 -6.81
CA MET A 136 -12.61 13.67 -7.32
C MET A 136 -13.04 12.74 -6.18
N ARG A 137 -12.24 12.63 -5.11
CA ARG A 137 -12.61 11.84 -3.93
C ARG A 137 -13.88 12.37 -3.24
N GLY A 138 -14.03 13.69 -3.18
CA GLY A 138 -15.25 14.31 -2.66
C GLY A 138 -16.48 13.93 -3.47
N ILE A 139 -16.38 13.98 -4.81
CA ILE A 139 -17.48 13.59 -5.71
C ILE A 139 -17.78 12.08 -5.59
N GLU A 140 -16.76 11.23 -5.57
CA GLU A 140 -16.92 9.78 -5.39
C GLU A 140 -17.67 9.44 -4.09
N ALA A 141 -17.33 10.11 -2.98
CA ALA A 141 -18.04 9.93 -1.71
C ALA A 141 -19.53 10.33 -1.82
N THR A 142 -19.83 11.42 -2.53
CA THR A 142 -21.23 11.81 -2.76
C THR A 142 -21.97 10.85 -3.69
N GLN A 143 -21.30 10.29 -4.69
CA GLN A 143 -21.89 9.30 -5.59
C GLN A 143 -22.24 8.02 -4.84
N LEU A 144 -21.34 7.53 -3.98
CA LEU A 144 -21.61 6.35 -3.15
C LEU A 144 -22.80 6.60 -2.22
N ALA A 145 -22.89 7.78 -1.59
CA ALA A 145 -24.03 8.14 -0.75
C ALA A 145 -25.35 8.17 -1.55
N GLN A 146 -25.33 8.73 -2.76
CA GLN A 146 -26.49 8.78 -3.65
C GLN A 146 -26.92 7.38 -4.09
N GLU A 147 -25.98 6.48 -4.40
CA GLU A 147 -26.32 5.10 -4.80
C GLU A 147 -27.06 4.34 -3.69
N VAL A 148 -26.64 4.52 -2.44
CA VAL A 148 -27.32 3.92 -1.29
C VAL A 148 -28.74 4.49 -1.13
N GLU A 149 -28.88 5.82 -1.21
CA GLU A 149 -30.19 6.47 -1.13
C GLU A 149 -31.11 6.03 -2.27
N MET A 150 -30.60 5.95 -3.50
CA MET A 150 -31.36 5.48 -4.66
C MET A 150 -31.78 4.03 -4.50
N ALA A 151 -30.92 3.16 -3.96
CA ALA A 151 -31.27 1.77 -3.70
C ALA A 151 -32.40 1.66 -2.66
N GLU A 152 -32.34 2.47 -1.60
CA GLU A 152 -33.37 2.50 -0.57
C GLU A 152 -34.71 3.04 -1.11
N LEU A 153 -34.68 4.14 -1.86
CA LEU A 153 -35.87 4.72 -2.50
C LEU A 153 -36.49 3.75 -3.49
N ARG A 154 -35.68 3.02 -4.27
CA ARG A 154 -36.16 1.98 -5.19
C ARG A 154 -36.88 0.88 -4.43
N MET A 155 -36.29 0.34 -3.36
CA MET A 155 -36.92 -0.69 -2.53
C MET A 155 -38.24 -0.21 -1.93
N ARG A 156 -38.28 1.02 -1.40
CA ARG A 156 -39.51 1.62 -0.86
C ARG A 156 -40.58 1.80 -1.94
N SER A 157 -40.19 2.29 -3.11
CA SER A 157 -41.12 2.49 -4.24
C SER A 157 -41.69 1.18 -4.76
N GLU A 158 -40.86 0.14 -4.85
CA GLU A 158 -41.26 -1.19 -5.28
C GLU A 158 -42.26 -1.80 -4.30
N ALA A 159 -42.00 -1.69 -2.99
CA ALA A 159 -42.91 -2.18 -1.96
C ALA A 159 -44.29 -1.51 -2.04
N VAL A 160 -44.33 -0.19 -2.23
CA VAL A 160 -45.59 0.55 -2.38
C VAL A 160 -46.34 0.11 -3.63
N ILE A 161 -45.67 0.05 -4.78
CA ILE A 161 -46.28 -0.37 -6.06
C ILE A 161 -46.80 -1.81 -5.96
N SER A 162 -46.01 -2.72 -5.39
CA SER A 162 -46.40 -4.11 -5.18
C SER A 162 -47.66 -4.21 -4.32
N SER A 163 -47.69 -3.51 -3.17
CA SER A 163 -48.85 -3.53 -2.29
C SER A 163 -50.11 -2.96 -2.95
N TRP A 164 -49.98 -1.90 -3.74
CA TRP A 164 -51.09 -1.30 -4.48
C TRP A 164 -51.59 -2.23 -5.59
N TYR A 165 -50.69 -2.93 -6.28
CA TYR A 165 -51.06 -3.89 -7.31
C TYR A 165 -51.80 -5.10 -6.72
N GLU A 166 -51.30 -5.66 -5.62
CA GLU A 166 -51.91 -6.80 -4.93
C GLU A 166 -53.28 -6.49 -4.34
N HIS A 167 -53.40 -5.35 -3.64
CA HIS A 167 -54.61 -5.00 -2.89
C HIS A 167 -55.60 -4.16 -3.70
N GLY A 168 -55.14 -3.38 -4.67
CA GLY A 168 -56.00 -2.58 -5.54
C GLY A 168 -56.39 -3.33 -6.80
N VAL A 169 -55.43 -3.53 -7.69
CA VAL A 169 -55.69 -4.02 -9.05
C VAL A 169 -56.13 -5.49 -9.05
N LEU A 170 -55.37 -6.37 -8.39
CA LEU A 170 -55.67 -7.80 -8.37
C LEU A 170 -56.93 -8.13 -7.55
N SER A 171 -57.23 -7.37 -6.50
CA SER A 171 -58.46 -7.59 -5.72
C SER A 171 -59.69 -7.13 -6.51
N ALA A 172 -59.61 -5.98 -7.17
CA ALA A 172 -60.68 -5.45 -8.00
C ALA A 172 -60.93 -6.33 -9.22
N SER A 173 -59.87 -6.87 -9.85
CA SER A 173 -60.02 -7.79 -10.98
C SER A 173 -60.63 -9.13 -10.57
N ARG A 174 -60.26 -9.69 -9.41
CA ARG A 174 -60.92 -10.87 -8.85
C ARG A 174 -62.40 -10.62 -8.57
N PHE A 175 -62.73 -9.49 -7.95
CA PHE A 175 -64.11 -9.10 -7.68
C PHE A 175 -64.92 -8.94 -8.97
N ALA A 176 -64.37 -8.26 -9.99
CA ALA A 176 -65.02 -8.11 -11.28
C ALA A 176 -65.26 -9.46 -11.97
N ALA A 177 -64.27 -10.37 -11.94
CA ALA A 177 -64.39 -11.71 -12.51
C ALA A 177 -65.44 -12.57 -11.77
N ASP A 178 -65.51 -12.47 -10.44
CA ASP A 178 -66.53 -13.16 -9.65
C ASP A 178 -67.94 -12.68 -10.00
N VAL A 179 -68.13 -11.35 -10.10
CA VAL A 179 -69.40 -10.75 -10.52
C VAL A 179 -69.78 -11.20 -11.93
N GLU A 180 -68.83 -11.17 -12.87
CA GLU A 180 -69.06 -11.64 -14.24
C GLU A 180 -69.47 -13.12 -14.27
N GLY A 181 -68.80 -13.98 -13.49
CA GLY A 181 -69.15 -15.39 -13.38
C GLY A 181 -70.53 -15.65 -12.75
N GLN A 182 -70.98 -14.81 -11.81
CA GLN A 182 -72.35 -14.89 -11.29
C GLN A 182 -73.40 -14.43 -12.31
N VAL A 183 -73.11 -13.35 -13.05
CA VAL A 183 -73.97 -12.87 -14.14
C VAL A 183 -74.12 -13.95 -15.21
N GLU A 184 -73.02 -14.60 -15.60
CA GLU A 184 -73.06 -15.70 -16.57
C GLU A 184 -73.91 -16.88 -16.08
N LYS A 185 -73.85 -17.24 -14.79
CA LYS A 185 -74.70 -18.29 -14.22
C LYS A 185 -76.19 -17.93 -14.26
N VAL A 186 -76.53 -16.69 -13.94
CA VAL A 186 -77.92 -16.18 -14.01
C VAL A 186 -78.41 -16.14 -15.45
N GLU A 187 -77.56 -15.72 -16.39
CA GLU A 187 -77.88 -15.72 -17.83
C GLU A 187 -78.12 -17.14 -18.36
N ARG A 188 -77.31 -18.13 -17.95
CA ARG A 188 -77.53 -19.54 -18.33
C ARG A 188 -78.81 -20.14 -17.76
N GLN A 189 -79.28 -19.66 -16.61
CA GLN A 189 -80.51 -20.12 -15.94
C GLN A 189 -81.78 -19.45 -16.48
N THR A 190 -81.64 -18.32 -17.19
CA THR A 190 -82.79 -17.59 -17.74
C THR A 190 -82.91 -17.88 -19.25
N PRO A 191 -84.00 -18.53 -19.71
CA PRO A 191 -84.22 -18.68 -21.15
C PRO A 191 -84.43 -17.31 -21.81
N ARG A 192 -84.02 -17.21 -23.07
CA ARG A 192 -83.75 -16.00 -23.88
C ARG A 192 -84.79 -14.85 -23.87
N ASP A 193 -86.00 -15.04 -23.36
CA ASP A 193 -87.04 -13.99 -23.29
C ASP A 193 -86.88 -13.01 -22.12
N GLY A 194 -86.18 -13.38 -21.03
CA GLY A 194 -86.00 -12.52 -19.85
C GLY A 194 -84.82 -11.53 -19.93
N ILE A 195 -83.91 -11.70 -20.88
CA ILE A 195 -82.63 -10.99 -20.96
C ILE A 195 -82.81 -9.49 -21.25
N ASN A 196 -83.87 -9.12 -21.98
CA ASN A 196 -84.13 -7.74 -22.40
C ASN A 196 -84.52 -6.82 -21.22
N ILE A 197 -85.11 -7.35 -20.15
CA ILE A 197 -85.52 -6.56 -18.98
C ILE A 197 -84.33 -6.26 -18.05
N ILE A 198 -83.38 -7.18 -17.91
CA ILE A 198 -82.23 -7.02 -17.00
C ILE A 198 -81.14 -6.12 -17.62
N LEU A 199 -80.97 -6.15 -18.95
CA LEU A 199 -80.03 -5.26 -19.63
C LEU A 199 -80.40 -3.77 -19.47
N LEU A 200 -81.69 -3.42 -19.35
CA LEU A 200 -82.11 -2.04 -19.10
C LEU A 200 -81.73 -1.54 -17.70
N SER A 201 -81.60 -2.40 -16.68
CA SER A 201 -81.14 -1.96 -15.35
C SER A 201 -79.61 -1.86 -15.27
N ARG A 202 -78.89 -2.63 -16.09
CA ARG A 202 -77.42 -2.68 -16.11
C ARG A 202 -76.78 -1.36 -16.55
N THR A 203 -77.43 -0.60 -17.44
CA THR A 203 -76.98 0.75 -17.84
C THR A 203 -77.09 1.77 -16.69
N SER A 204 -77.96 1.54 -15.70
CA SER A 204 -78.16 2.47 -14.59
C SER A 204 -77.14 2.31 -13.45
N MET A 205 -76.46 1.16 -13.34
CA MET A 205 -75.52 0.87 -12.23
C MET A 205 -74.05 1.13 -12.60
N ALA A 206 -73.74 1.37 -13.88
CA ALA A 206 -72.43 1.85 -14.31
C ALA A 206 -72.15 3.32 -13.91
N MET A 207 -73.16 4.04 -13.41
CA MET A 207 -73.05 5.43 -12.94
C MET A 207 -72.69 5.52 -11.44
N PHE A 208 -72.63 4.41 -10.70
CA PHE A 208 -72.35 4.38 -9.27
C PHE A 208 -71.06 3.60 -8.95
N MET A 209 -69.95 4.01 -9.57
CA MET A 209 -68.60 3.74 -9.06
C MET A 209 -68.12 5.00 -8.34
N PRO A 210 -67.61 4.90 -7.10
CA PRO A 210 -67.21 6.06 -6.34
C PRO A 210 -65.92 6.64 -6.93
N GLU A 211 -65.98 7.94 -7.14
CA GLU A 211 -64.87 8.85 -7.37
C GLU A 211 -63.85 8.75 -6.21
N ALA A 212 -62.91 7.81 -6.32
CA ALA A 212 -61.70 7.81 -5.50
C ALA A 212 -60.61 8.64 -6.21
N MET A 213 -60.88 9.93 -6.32
CA MET A 213 -59.90 10.95 -6.69
C MET A 213 -59.43 11.63 -5.39
N SER A 214 -58.26 11.22 -4.88
CA SER A 214 -57.50 12.02 -3.92
C SER A 214 -56.04 11.55 -3.86
N PRO A 215 -55.10 12.44 -3.51
CA PRO A 215 -54.15 13.02 -4.44
C PRO A 215 -52.81 12.29 -4.42
N ALA A 216 -52.07 12.47 -5.51
CA ALA A 216 -50.67 12.13 -5.62
C ALA A 216 -49.87 12.58 -4.38
N PRO A 217 -48.95 11.76 -3.85
CA PRO A 217 -47.95 12.26 -2.92
C PRO A 217 -47.01 13.19 -3.70
N THR A 218 -47.13 14.49 -3.45
CA THR A 218 -46.16 15.50 -3.81
C THR A 218 -44.80 15.12 -3.23
N ILE A 219 -43.82 14.93 -4.11
CA ILE A 219 -42.38 15.09 -3.80
C ILE A 219 -42.03 16.53 -4.17
#